data_AF-A0A9D2PHA2-F1
#
_entry.id   AF-A0A9D2PHA2-F1
#
_cell.length_a   1.000
_cell.length_b   1.000
_cell.length_c   1.000
_cell.angle_alpha   90.00
_cell.angle_beta   90.00
_cell.angle_gamma   90.00
#
_symmetry.space_group_name_H-M   'P 1'
#
loop_
_entity.id
_entity.type
_entity.pdbx_description
1 polymer ?
#
loop_
_entity_poly.entity_id
_entity_poly.type
_entity_poly.pdbx_seq_one_letter_code
_entity_poly.pdbx_strand_id
1 'polypeptide(L)'
;MFFRKKSRKKETTQEPIKSLKAMISGEIIPLEDVADPVFSSKALGEGIAIRPDGQVITAPCAGKISMIADTLHAVGITLNNGAELIIHEGLDTVSMNGEGFKVRVKNGEEISQGTPILEFDKALIEEKGFAADCILIVTNSDQFPNLTFTTESSAVQNETEICSF
;
A
#
# COMPACT_ATOMS: atom_id res chain seq x y z
N MET A 1 36.51 28.06 -23.40
CA MET A 1 35.12 28.49 -23.15
C MET A 1 34.21 27.27 -23.25
N PHE A 2 33.81 26.75 -22.09
CA PHE A 2 32.74 25.79 -21.75
C PHE A 2 32.19 24.81 -22.80
N PHE A 3 32.64 23.55 -22.75
CA PHE A 3 31.89 22.39 -23.26
C PHE A 3 30.73 22.07 -22.31
N ARG A 4 29.50 22.36 -22.74
CA ARG A 4 28.26 21.93 -22.07
C ARG A 4 28.04 20.45 -22.38
N LYS A 5 28.48 19.55 -21.48
CA LYS A 5 28.02 18.15 -21.45
C LYS A 5 26.52 18.17 -21.14
N LYS A 6 25.71 18.04 -22.18
CA LYS A 6 24.26 17.81 -22.05
C LYS A 6 24.09 16.37 -21.58
N SER A 7 23.96 16.17 -20.26
CA SER A 7 23.63 14.88 -19.67
C SER A 7 22.28 14.44 -20.22
N ARG A 8 22.28 13.46 -21.13
CA ARG A 8 21.06 12.73 -21.49
C ARG A 8 20.64 11.95 -20.25
N LYS A 9 19.53 12.32 -19.61
CA LYS A 9 18.77 11.37 -18.80
C LYS A 9 18.39 10.24 -19.76
N LYS A 10 18.89 9.02 -19.53
CA LYS A 10 18.31 7.84 -20.16
C LYS A 10 16.90 7.71 -19.60
N GLU A 11 15.89 7.94 -20.43
CA GLU A 11 14.56 7.36 -20.19
C GLU A 11 14.74 5.85 -20.34
N THR A 12 14.96 5.17 -19.21
CA THR A 12 14.79 3.73 -19.16
C THR A 12 13.29 3.52 -19.09
N THR A 13 12.66 3.09 -20.19
CA THR A 13 11.28 2.61 -20.17
C THR A 13 11.27 1.39 -19.24
N GLN A 14 10.82 1.58 -18.01
CA GLN A 14 10.70 0.51 -17.04
C GLN A 14 9.60 -0.45 -17.51
N GLU A 15 9.80 -1.77 -17.35
CA GLU A 15 8.72 -2.71 -17.64
C GLU A 15 7.51 -2.42 -16.75
N PRO A 16 6.27 -2.56 -17.27
CA PRO A 16 5.07 -2.44 -16.46
C PRO A 16 5.10 -3.39 -15.27
N ILE A 17 4.69 -2.91 -14.09
CA ILE A 17 4.51 -3.75 -12.91
C ILE A 17 3.51 -4.87 -13.22
N LYS A 18 3.87 -6.10 -12.82
CA LYS A 18 3.08 -7.33 -13.03
C LYS A 18 2.55 -7.94 -11.74
N SER A 19 3.14 -7.63 -10.60
CA SER A 19 2.70 -8.14 -9.30
C SER A 19 3.06 -7.23 -8.14
N LEU A 20 2.40 -7.47 -7.01
CA LEU A 20 2.58 -6.78 -5.73
C LEU A 20 3.08 -7.77 -4.69
N LYS A 21 4.09 -7.38 -3.92
CA LYS A 21 4.56 -8.12 -2.74
C LYS A 21 3.85 -7.64 -1.48
N ALA A 22 3.77 -8.51 -0.48
CA ALA A 22 3.18 -8.19 0.80
C ALA A 22 3.83 -6.96 1.44
N MET A 23 3.00 -5.98 1.78
CA MET A 23 3.42 -4.72 2.41
C MET A 23 3.80 -4.90 3.88
N ILE A 24 3.36 -5.98 4.50
CA ILE A 24 3.66 -6.35 5.89
C ILE A 24 3.49 -7.86 6.07
N SER A 25 4.13 -8.44 7.09
CA SER A 25 3.92 -9.84 7.47
C SER A 25 2.68 -9.98 8.34
N GLY A 26 1.95 -11.07 8.19
CA GLY A 26 0.76 -11.33 9.00
C GLY A 26 -0.20 -12.35 8.39
N GLU A 27 -1.38 -12.44 8.98
CA GLU A 27 -2.50 -13.23 8.48
C GLU A 27 -3.18 -12.48 7.33
N ILE A 28 -3.38 -13.16 6.20
CA ILE A 28 -4.10 -12.60 5.06
C ILE A 28 -5.61 -12.72 5.31
N ILE A 29 -6.31 -11.61 5.11
CA ILE A 29 -7.75 -11.50 5.28
C ILE A 29 -8.36 -11.07 3.93
N PRO A 30 -9.28 -11.87 3.35
CA PRO A 30 -10.07 -11.43 2.20
C PRO A 30 -10.81 -10.14 2.51
N LEU A 31 -10.92 -9.23 1.54
CA LEU A 31 -11.57 -7.93 1.80
C LEU A 31 -13.01 -8.10 2.32
N GLU A 32 -13.71 -9.16 1.88
CA GLU A 32 -15.07 -9.54 2.30
C GLU A 32 -15.18 -9.85 3.80
N ASP A 33 -14.09 -10.29 4.43
CA ASP A 33 -14.03 -10.62 5.86
C ASP A 33 -13.57 -9.45 6.74
N VAL A 34 -13.24 -8.30 6.13
CA VAL A 34 -12.91 -7.08 6.87
C VAL A 34 -14.17 -6.52 7.53
N ALA A 35 -14.08 -6.24 8.83
CA ALA A 35 -15.20 -5.79 9.67
C ALA A 35 -15.62 -4.31 9.45
N ASP A 36 -15.54 -3.82 8.21
CA ASP A 36 -15.93 -2.47 7.81
C ASP A 36 -16.53 -2.51 6.38
N PRO A 37 -17.82 -2.15 6.21
CA PRO A 37 -18.50 -2.15 4.92
C PRO A 37 -17.86 -1.28 3.83
N VAL A 38 -17.10 -0.24 4.19
CA VAL A 38 -16.38 0.60 3.23
C VAL A 38 -15.37 -0.25 2.44
N PHE A 39 -14.75 -1.22 3.11
CA PHE A 39 -13.80 -2.14 2.52
C PHE A 39 -14.47 -3.43 2.03
N SER A 40 -15.28 -4.09 2.87
CA SER A 40 -15.84 -5.40 2.54
C SER A 40 -16.87 -5.41 1.42
N SER A 41 -17.47 -4.25 1.11
CA SER A 41 -18.32 -4.11 -0.08
C SER A 41 -17.56 -4.06 -1.40
N LYS A 42 -16.22 -3.88 -1.36
CA LYS A 42 -15.36 -3.65 -2.53
C LYS A 42 -15.73 -2.42 -3.37
N ALA A 43 -16.51 -1.50 -2.81
CA ALA A 43 -16.96 -0.29 -3.53
C ALA A 43 -15.80 0.64 -3.90
N LEU A 44 -14.68 0.59 -3.17
CA LEU A 44 -13.46 1.34 -3.46
C LEU A 44 -12.52 0.64 -4.45
N GLY A 45 -12.81 -0.61 -4.85
CA GLY A 45 -11.94 -1.45 -5.68
C GLY A 45 -11.70 -2.84 -5.07
N GLU A 46 -10.96 -3.67 -5.80
CA GLU A 46 -10.52 -4.98 -5.33
C GLU A 46 -9.25 -4.84 -4.47
N GLY A 47 -9.10 -5.71 -3.48
CA GLY A 47 -8.04 -5.57 -2.48
C GLY A 47 -7.87 -6.77 -1.57
N ILE A 48 -6.95 -6.60 -0.63
CA ILE A 48 -6.62 -7.58 0.40
C ILE A 48 -6.27 -6.86 1.70
N ALA A 49 -6.62 -7.46 2.83
CA ALA A 49 -6.19 -7.00 4.14
C ALA A 49 -5.16 -7.97 4.72
N ILE A 50 -4.26 -7.45 5.56
CA ILE A 50 -3.30 -8.26 6.31
C ILE A 50 -3.42 -7.83 7.77
N ARG A 51 -3.74 -8.78 8.65
CA ARG A 51 -3.63 -8.56 10.10
C ARG A 51 -2.16 -8.68 10.50
N PRO A 52 -1.51 -7.58 10.90
CA PRO A 52 -0.06 -7.51 10.90
C PRO A 52 0.57 -8.12 12.16
N ASP A 53 1.71 -8.77 11.97
CA ASP A 53 2.63 -9.16 13.05
C ASP A 53 3.67 -8.08 13.35
N GLY A 54 3.85 -7.14 12.41
CA GLY A 54 4.77 -6.02 12.49
C GLY A 54 4.08 -4.68 12.64
N GLN A 55 4.88 -3.60 12.55
CA GLN A 55 4.43 -2.22 12.74
C GLN A 55 4.95 -1.27 11.65
N VAL A 56 5.53 -1.82 10.58
CA VAL A 56 6.14 -1.05 9.49
C VAL A 56 5.59 -1.60 8.18
N ILE A 57 4.87 -0.77 7.45
CA ILE A 57 4.38 -1.06 6.10
C ILE A 57 5.42 -0.63 5.08
N THR A 58 5.73 -1.51 4.14
CA THR A 58 6.65 -1.25 3.03
C THR A 58 5.92 -1.18 1.70
N ALA A 59 6.57 -0.55 0.72
CA ALA A 59 6.11 -0.49 -0.64
C ALA A 59 5.96 -1.90 -1.25
N PRO A 60 4.78 -2.24 -1.81
CA PRO A 60 4.55 -3.57 -2.39
C PRO A 60 5.28 -3.76 -3.73
N CYS A 61 5.65 -2.67 -4.41
CA CYS A 61 6.40 -2.66 -5.65
C CYS A 61 7.01 -1.27 -5.89
N ALA A 62 7.63 -1.04 -7.05
CA ALA A 62 8.07 0.29 -7.46
C ALA A 62 6.89 1.16 -7.91
N GLY A 63 6.90 2.44 -7.55
CA GLY A 63 5.82 3.37 -7.86
C GLY A 63 6.13 4.80 -7.42
N LYS A 64 5.11 5.65 -7.45
CA LYS A 64 5.19 7.04 -7.02
C LYS A 64 4.11 7.33 -5.99
N ILE A 65 4.47 7.95 -4.87
CA ILE A 65 3.50 8.40 -3.86
C ILE A 65 2.61 9.48 -4.48
N SER A 66 1.31 9.21 -4.58
CA SER A 66 0.31 10.10 -5.18
C SER A 66 -0.47 10.90 -4.14
N MET A 67 -0.61 10.35 -2.93
CA MET A 67 -1.35 10.95 -1.83
C MET A 67 -0.79 10.48 -0.49
N ILE A 68 -0.86 11.35 0.52
CA ILE A 68 -0.71 11.00 1.93
C ILE A 68 -1.91 11.64 2.64
N ALA A 69 -2.67 10.86 3.41
CA ALA A 69 -3.80 11.39 4.17
C ALA A 69 -3.34 12.38 5.26
N ASP A 70 -4.15 13.39 5.56
CA ASP A 70 -3.82 14.42 6.56
C ASP A 70 -3.57 13.83 7.95
N THR A 71 -4.31 12.77 8.30
CA THR A 71 -4.15 12.03 9.56
C THR A 71 -3.19 10.84 9.44
N LEU A 72 -2.36 10.78 8.38
CA LEU A 72 -1.20 9.91 8.22
C LEU A 72 -1.45 8.39 8.19
N HIS A 73 -2.69 7.92 8.34
CA HIS A 73 -3.06 6.50 8.36
C HIS A 73 -3.15 5.86 6.95
N ALA A 74 -3.16 6.64 5.88
CA ALA A 74 -3.29 6.14 4.52
C ALA A 74 -2.34 6.81 3.52
N VAL A 75 -1.87 6.03 2.56
CA VAL A 75 -0.95 6.45 1.50
C VAL A 75 -1.43 5.91 0.15
N GLY A 76 -1.52 6.81 -0.83
CA GLY A 76 -1.81 6.48 -2.23
C GLY A 76 -0.53 6.29 -3.04
N ILE A 77 -0.51 5.30 -3.93
CA ILE A 77 0.63 5.00 -4.81
C ILE A 77 0.14 4.82 -6.24
N THR A 78 0.76 5.49 -7.20
CA THR A 78 0.54 5.25 -8.63
C THR A 78 1.66 4.40 -9.21
N LEU A 79 1.31 3.33 -9.90
CA LEU A 79 2.24 2.41 -10.55
C LEU A 79 2.47 2.77 -12.01
N ASN A 80 3.57 2.26 -12.60
CA ASN A 80 3.90 2.51 -14.01
C ASN A 80 3.01 1.74 -15.00
N ASN A 81 2.22 0.78 -14.52
CA ASN A 81 1.21 0.05 -15.31
C ASN A 81 -0.16 0.76 -15.29
N GLY A 82 -0.28 1.91 -14.61
CA GLY A 82 -1.51 2.68 -14.48
C GLY A 82 -2.37 2.32 -13.27
N ALA A 83 -2.00 1.31 -12.47
CA ALA A 83 -2.76 0.97 -11.27
C ALA A 83 -2.59 2.03 -10.19
N GLU A 84 -3.69 2.35 -9.51
CA GLU A 84 -3.74 3.24 -8.36
C GLU A 84 -3.99 2.40 -7.11
N LEU A 85 -3.06 2.47 -6.17
CA LEU A 85 -3.13 1.74 -4.91
C LEU A 85 -3.49 2.70 -3.76
N ILE A 86 -4.31 2.23 -2.83
CA ILE A 86 -4.44 2.78 -1.48
C ILE A 86 -3.94 1.75 -0.49
N ILE A 87 -3.02 2.17 0.38
CA ILE A 87 -2.66 1.45 1.60
C ILE A 87 -3.30 2.21 2.76
N HIS A 88 -4.12 1.54 3.56
CA HIS A 88 -4.85 2.10 4.70
C HIS A 88 -4.54 1.29 5.95
N GLU A 89 -4.09 1.96 7.03
CA GLU A 89 -3.76 1.31 8.29
C GLU A 89 -4.92 1.39 9.28
N GLY A 90 -5.46 0.21 9.63
CA GLY A 90 -6.53 0.03 10.58
C GLY A 90 -7.92 0.41 10.07
N LEU A 91 -8.94 0.25 10.92
CA LEU A 91 -10.33 0.61 10.63
C LEU A 91 -10.74 1.83 11.46
N ASP A 92 -11.39 2.82 10.84
CA ASP A 92 -11.79 4.10 11.46
C ASP A 92 -10.64 4.92 12.11
N THR A 93 -9.38 4.58 11.82
CA THR A 93 -8.18 5.21 12.38
C THR A 93 -7.97 6.66 11.97
N VAL A 94 -8.70 7.13 10.95
CA VAL A 94 -8.79 8.57 10.63
C VAL A 94 -9.15 9.41 11.86
N SER A 95 -9.96 8.87 12.77
CA SER A 95 -10.40 9.50 14.01
C SER A 95 -9.28 9.68 15.05
N MET A 96 -8.15 8.99 14.90
CA MET A 96 -6.96 9.14 15.76
C MET A 96 -6.15 10.40 15.45
N ASN A 97 -6.53 11.19 14.44
CA ASN A 97 -5.92 12.49 14.10
C ASN A 97 -4.38 12.44 13.95
N GLY A 98 -3.85 11.35 13.39
CA GLY A 98 -2.40 11.16 13.19
C GLY A 98 -1.64 10.63 14.41
N GLU A 99 -2.30 10.45 15.54
CA GLU A 99 -1.68 9.84 16.72
C GLU A 99 -1.42 8.36 16.47
N GLY A 100 -0.18 7.91 16.72
CA GLY A 100 0.23 6.54 16.48
C GLY A 100 0.71 6.27 15.05
N PHE A 101 0.75 7.26 14.16
CA PHE A 101 1.18 7.08 12.76
C PHE A 101 2.41 7.92 12.43
N LYS A 102 3.31 7.34 11.62
CA LYS A 102 4.51 8.03 11.13
C LYS A 102 4.80 7.62 9.69
N VAL A 103 4.48 8.52 8.76
CA VAL A 103 4.81 8.36 7.34
C VAL A 103 6.32 8.63 7.13
N ARG A 104 6.96 7.79 6.32
CA ARG A 104 8.39 7.79 6.02
C ARG A 104 8.74 8.35 4.64
N VAL A 105 7.72 8.60 3.82
CA VAL A 105 7.82 9.08 2.44
C VAL A 105 7.12 10.43 2.27
N LYS A 106 7.28 11.06 1.10
CA LYS A 106 6.63 12.33 0.76
C LYS A 106 5.79 12.22 -0.50
N ASN A 107 4.79 13.10 -0.63
CA ASN A 107 4.04 13.23 -1.87
C ASN A 107 4.97 13.48 -3.07
N GLY A 108 4.75 12.72 -4.14
CA GLY A 108 5.54 12.77 -5.36
C GLY A 108 6.86 12.00 -5.31
N GLU A 109 7.22 11.38 -4.18
CA GLU A 109 8.42 10.57 -4.04
C GLU A 109 8.34 9.27 -4.86
N GLU A 110 9.42 8.91 -5.54
CA GLU A 110 9.57 7.61 -6.20
C GLU A 110 10.06 6.58 -5.17
N ILE A 111 9.41 5.42 -5.15
CA ILE A 111 9.67 4.33 -4.21
C ILE A 111 9.97 3.03 -4.98
N SER A 112 10.67 2.11 -4.31
CA SER A 112 10.93 0.75 -4.78
C SER A 112 10.29 -0.26 -3.83
N GLN A 113 10.11 -1.50 -4.28
CA GLN A 113 9.66 -2.58 -3.39
C GLN A 113 10.49 -2.61 -2.11
N GLY A 114 9.84 -2.70 -0.95
CA GLY A 114 10.50 -2.74 0.35
C GLY A 114 10.87 -1.38 0.94
N THR A 115 10.68 -0.27 0.22
CA THR A 115 10.84 1.07 0.81
C THR A 115 9.84 1.23 1.96
N PRO A 116 10.27 1.59 3.19
CA PRO A 116 9.36 1.85 4.30
C PRO A 116 8.45 3.04 3.98
N ILE A 117 7.13 2.87 4.14
CA ILE A 117 6.12 3.87 3.81
C ILE A 117 5.50 4.46 5.08
N LEU A 118 4.99 3.60 5.96
CA LEU A 118 4.20 3.99 7.12
C LEU A 118 4.60 3.12 8.29
N GLU A 119 4.88 3.75 9.43
CA GLU A 119 4.99 3.07 10.71
C GLU A 119 3.77 3.42 11.56
N PHE A 120 3.32 2.45 12.35
CA PHE A 120 2.17 2.62 13.23
C PHE A 120 2.40 2.00 14.60
N ASP A 121 1.69 2.50 15.61
CA ASP A 121 1.67 1.93 16.95
C ASP A 121 0.45 1.03 17.09
N LYS A 122 0.65 -0.28 16.89
CA LYS A 122 -0.41 -1.28 16.93
C LYS A 122 -1.11 -1.30 18.29
N ALA A 123 -0.32 -1.21 19.37
CA ALA A 123 -0.86 -1.25 20.73
C ALA A 123 -1.76 -0.05 21.00
N LEU A 124 -1.38 1.14 20.53
CA LEU A 124 -2.19 2.34 20.67
C LEU A 124 -3.49 2.29 19.85
N ILE A 125 -3.44 1.75 18.63
CA ILE A 125 -4.64 1.56 17.79
C ILE A 125 -5.63 0.63 18.52
N GLU A 126 -5.15 -0.51 19.02
CA GLU A 126 -5.96 -1.48 19.75
C GLU A 126 -6.46 -0.93 21.10
N GLU A 127 -5.65 -0.18 21.84
CA GLU A 127 -6.04 0.49 23.10
C GLU A 127 -7.21 1.47 22.87
N LYS A 128 -7.23 2.14 21.71
CA LYS A 128 -8.33 3.03 21.32
C LYS A 128 -9.56 2.29 20.77
N GLY A 129 -9.52 0.95 20.70
CA GLY A 129 -10.63 0.11 20.29
C GLY A 129 -10.78 -0.05 18.78
N PHE A 130 -9.74 0.27 18.00
CA PHE A 130 -9.73 0.10 16.55
C PHE A 130 -9.01 -1.20 16.15
N ALA A 131 -9.40 -1.76 15.00
CA ALA A 131 -8.63 -2.83 14.39
C ALA A 131 -7.38 -2.25 13.71
N ALA A 132 -6.25 -2.93 13.81
CA ALA A 132 -4.98 -2.57 13.17
C ALA A 132 -4.73 -3.40 11.89
N ASP A 133 -5.80 -3.78 11.17
CA ASP A 133 -5.64 -4.53 9.92
C ASP A 133 -5.09 -3.59 8.83
N CYS A 134 -4.05 -4.00 8.10
CA CYS A 134 -3.44 -3.23 7.03
C CYS A 134 -4.13 -3.55 5.70
N ILE A 135 -4.76 -2.59 5.05
CA ILE A 135 -5.58 -2.82 3.86
C ILE A 135 -4.86 -2.27 2.63
N LEU A 136 -4.79 -3.08 1.56
CA LEU A 136 -4.33 -2.67 0.24
C LEU A 136 -5.47 -2.81 -0.77
N ILE A 137 -5.77 -1.73 -1.49
CA ILE A 137 -6.82 -1.68 -2.51
C ILE A 137 -6.23 -1.18 -3.83
N VAL A 138 -6.62 -1.80 -4.94
CA VAL A 138 -6.43 -1.26 -6.28
C VAL A 138 -7.70 -0.51 -6.66
N THR A 139 -7.66 0.82 -6.63
CA THR A 139 -8.88 1.65 -6.69
C THR A 139 -9.53 1.72 -8.07
N ASN A 140 -8.73 1.51 -9.11
CA ASN A 140 -9.18 1.40 -10.50
C ASN A 140 -9.13 -0.06 -10.99
N SER A 141 -9.48 -1.02 -10.12
CA SER A 141 -9.44 -2.46 -10.42
C SER A 141 -10.30 -2.86 -11.62
N ASP A 142 -11.34 -2.10 -11.95
CA ASP A 142 -12.19 -2.29 -13.14
C ASP A 142 -11.40 -2.18 -14.47
N GLN A 143 -10.24 -1.52 -14.45
CA GLN A 143 -9.34 -1.39 -15.60
C GLN A 143 -8.39 -2.58 -15.75
N PHE A 144 -8.35 -3.50 -14.78
CA PHE A 144 -7.43 -4.63 -14.72
C PHE A 144 -8.21 -5.97 -14.68
N PRO A 145 -8.67 -6.49 -15.83
CA PRO A 145 -9.54 -7.67 -15.87
C PRO A 145 -8.88 -8.99 -15.42
N ASN A 146 -7.55 -9.04 -15.35
CA ASN A 146 -6.80 -10.21 -14.86
C ASN A 146 -6.27 -10.03 -13.43
N LEU A 147 -6.67 -8.95 -12.75
CA LEU A 147 -6.27 -8.68 -11.38
C LEU A 147 -6.68 -9.83 -10.47
N THR A 148 -5.70 -10.51 -9.88
CA THR A 148 -5.93 -11.66 -9.01
C THR A 148 -5.23 -11.43 -7.69
N PHE A 149 -5.91 -11.70 -6.58
CA PHE A 149 -5.32 -11.71 -5.24
C PHE A 149 -5.05 -13.13 -4.77
N THR A 150 -4.02 -13.29 -3.94
CA THR A 150 -3.65 -14.60 -3.40
C THR A 150 -4.73 -15.18 -2.49
N THR A 151 -4.80 -16.50 -2.41
CA THR A 151 -5.68 -17.25 -1.50
C THR A 151 -4.90 -17.88 -0.33
N GLU A 152 -3.61 -17.55 -0.20
CA GLU A 152 -2.79 -17.96 0.93
C GLU A 152 -3.34 -17.37 2.23
N SER A 153 -3.14 -18.04 3.36
CA SER A 153 -3.61 -17.56 4.68
C SER A 153 -2.61 -16.66 5.38
N SER A 154 -1.37 -16.57 4.92
CA SER A 154 -0.32 -15.79 5.57
C SER A 154 0.62 -15.15 4.55
N ALA A 155 1.18 -14.01 4.95
CA ALA A 155 2.11 -13.23 4.16
C ALA A 155 3.42 -13.02 4.90
N VAL A 156 4.53 -13.09 4.18
CA VAL A 156 5.85 -12.62 4.61
C VAL A 156 6.17 -11.33 3.87
N GLN A 157 6.42 -10.26 4.62
CA GLN A 157 6.72 -8.93 4.10
C GLN A 157 7.81 -8.97 3.04
N ASN A 158 7.59 -8.26 1.92
CA ASN A 158 8.49 -8.17 0.77
C ASN A 158 8.76 -9.49 0.02
N GLU A 159 8.22 -10.63 0.45
CA GLU A 159 8.47 -11.94 -0.15
C GLU A 159 7.21 -12.49 -0.83
N THR A 160 6.12 -12.62 -0.05
CA THR A 160 4.86 -13.20 -0.54
C THR A 160 4.27 -12.32 -1.64
N GLU A 161 3.92 -12.92 -2.77
CA GLU A 161 3.13 -12.26 -3.79
C GLU A 161 1.66 -12.26 -3.38
N ILE A 162 1.08 -11.05 -3.24
CA ILE A 162 -0.30 -10.89 -2.77
C ILE A 162 -1.27 -10.56 -3.89
N CYS A 163 -0.75 -10.08 -5.03
CA CYS A 163 -1.56 -9.70 -6.17
C CYS A 163 -0.75 -9.77 -7.47
N SER A 164 -1.42 -10.14 -8.57
CA SER A 164 -0.91 -10.09 -9.94
C SER A 164 -1.88 -9.34 -10.85
N PHE A 165 -1.34 -8.67 -11.88
CA PHE A 165 -2.08 -7.87 -12.89
C PHE A 165 -2.26 -8.61 -14.21
#